data_AF-A0A938FGM9-F1
#
_entry.id   AF-A0A938FGM9-F1
#
_cell.length_a   1.000
_cell.length_b   1.000
_cell.length_c   1.000
_cell.angle_alpha   90.00
_cell.angle_beta   90.00
_cell.angle_gamma   90.00
#
_symmetry.space_group_name_H-M   'P 1'
#
loop_
_entity.id
_entity.type
_entity.pdbx_description
1 polymer ?
#
loop_
_entity_poly.entity_id
_entity_poly.type
_entity_poly.pdbx_seq_one_letter_code
_entity_poly.pdbx_strand_id
1 'polypeptide(L)' 'MNLDDFLSKASIVDCHGQIAFELVLLLNGEVLVKSRHGNFQVDPRTRVVSPPGRVVPQEVVEQAIVFARSCL' A
#
# COMPACT_ATOMS: atom_id res chain seq x y z
N MET A 1 11.94 -15.04 -11.26
CA MET A 1 10.70 -14.30 -11.54
C MET A 1 10.07 -13.93 -10.21
N ASN A 2 9.76 -12.66 -9.97
CA ASN A 2 9.19 -12.20 -8.71
C ASN A 2 7.67 -12.14 -8.84
N LEU A 3 6.93 -12.79 -7.93
CA LEU A 3 5.47 -12.91 -8.03
C LEU A 3 4.80 -11.53 -8.00
N ASP A 4 5.41 -10.59 -7.27
CA ASP A 4 5.01 -9.19 -7.16
C ASP A 4 4.79 -8.50 -8.51
N ASP A 5 5.51 -8.90 -9.57
CA ASP A 5 5.42 -8.23 -10.88
C ASP A 5 4.13 -8.53 -11.64
N PHE A 6 3.39 -9.55 -11.19
CA PHE A 6 2.09 -9.93 -11.76
C PHE A 6 0.91 -9.46 -10.91
N LEU A 7 1.18 -8.87 -9.75
CA LEU A 7 0.15 -8.35 -8.86
C LEU A 7 -0.30 -6.96 -9.30
N SER A 8 -1.53 -6.58 -8.96
CA SER A 8 -2.02 -5.22 -9.17
C SER A 8 -1.18 -4.23 -8.36
N LYS A 9 -0.70 -3.18 -9.03
CA LYS A 9 0.12 -2.12 -8.45
C LYS A 9 -0.50 -0.75 -8.69
N ALA A 10 -0.31 0.16 -7.74
CA ALA A 10 -0.57 1.59 -7.90
C ALA A 10 0.57 2.39 -7.28
N SER A 11 0.75 3.64 -7.70
CA SER A 11 1.79 4.52 -7.17
C SER A 11 1.17 5.84 -6.70
N ILE A 12 1.57 6.25 -5.50
CA ILE A 12 1.28 7.56 -4.95
C ILE A 12 2.46 8.46 -5.27
N VAL A 13 2.20 9.50 -6.06
CA VAL A 13 3.20 10.44 -6.54
C VAL A 13 3.11 11.73 -5.74
N ASP A 14 4.26 12.26 -5.31
CA ASP A 14 4.34 13.53 -4.60
C ASP A 14 4.19 14.73 -5.55
N CYS A 15 4.14 15.94 -4.98
CA CYS A 15 4.03 17.19 -5.75
C CYS A 15 5.24 17.49 -6.65
N HIS A 16 6.34 16.76 -6.49
CA HIS A 16 7.54 16.86 -7.31
C HIS A 16 7.60 15.79 -8.42
N GLY A 17 6.55 14.97 -8.55
CA GLY A 17 6.51 13.90 -9.55
C GLY A 17 7.28 12.64 -9.14
N GLN A 18 7.71 12.51 -7.89
CA GLN A 18 8.42 11.34 -7.40
C GLN A 18 7.45 10.33 -6.78
N ILE A 19 7.72 9.05 -6.97
CA ILE A 19 6.95 7.99 -6.29
C ILE A 19 7.29 8.06 -4.79
N ALA A 20 6.31 8.49 -3.99
CA ALA A 20 6.40 8.52 -2.54
C ALA A 20 6.09 7.13 -1.96
N PHE A 21 5.07 6.46 -2.51
CA PHE A 21 4.64 5.13 -2.10
C PHE A 21 4.22 4.28 -3.30
N GLU A 22 4.52 3.00 -3.24
CA GLU A 22 3.99 1.99 -4.16
C GLU A 22 3.06 1.06 -3.39
N LEU A 23 1.85 0.85 -3.90
CA LEU A 23 0.83 -0.01 -3.33
C LEU A 23 0.78 -1.30 -4.14
N VAL A 24 0.89 -2.45 -3.49
CA VAL A 24 0.80 -3.77 -4.13
C VAL A 24 -0.31 -4.55 -3.44
N LEU A 25 -1.33 -4.96 -4.20
CA LEU A 25 -2.41 -5.79 -3.67
C LEU A 25 -1.93 -7.25 -3.60
N LEU A 26 -1.84 -7.76 -2.39
CA LEU A 26 -1.41 -9.13 -2.13
C LEU A 26 -2.58 -10.10 -2.31
N LEU A 27 -2.25 -11.37 -2.57
CA LEU A 27 -3.24 -12.44 -2.79
C LEU A 27 -4.13 -12.72 -1.58
N ASN A 28 -3.68 -12.37 -0.37
CA ASN A 28 -4.48 -12.47 0.85
C ASN A 28 -5.47 -11.31 1.04
N GLY A 29 -5.46 -10.34 0.12
CA GLY A 29 -6.31 -9.14 0.15
C GLY A 29 -5.75 -7.99 0.97
N GLU A 30 -4.54 -8.11 1.53
CA GLU A 30 -3.84 -7.00 2.16
C GLU A 30 -3.11 -6.15 1.13
N VAL A 31 -2.79 -4.91 1.48
CA VAL A 31 -1.99 -4.02 0.64
C VAL A 31 -0.61 -3.87 1.24
N LEU A 32 0.41 -4.31 0.51
CA LEU A 32 1.80 -3.98 0.82
C LEU A 32 2.09 -2.56 0.32
N VAL A 33 2.45 -1.67 1.23
CA VAL A 33 2.89 -0.31 0.93
C VAL A 33 4.42 -0.27 1.01
N LYS A 34 5.06 -0.01 -0.13
CA LYS A 34 6.51 0.18 -0.23
C LYS A 34 6.83 1.67 -0.23
N SER A 35 7.79 2.07 0.59
CA SER A 35 8.25 3.46 0.69
C SER A 35 9.76 3.52 0.86
N ARG A 36 10.37 4.70 0.67
CA ARG A 36 11.81 4.90 0.95
C ARG A 36 12.18 4.64 2.41
N HIS A 37 11.24 4.76 3.33
CA HIS A 37 11.44 4.57 4.78
C HIS A 37 11.10 3.13 5.23
N GLY A 38 10.91 2.22 4.28
CA GLY A 38 10.58 0.82 4.51
C GLY A 38 9.12 0.49 4.21
N ASN A 39 8.80 -0.79 4.35
CA ASN A 39 7.53 -1.34 3.89
C ASN A 39 6.62 -1.64 5.08
N PHE A 40 5.31 -1.51 4.88
CA PHE A 40 4.28 -1.90 5.84
C PHE A 40 3.08 -2.47 5.11
N GLN A 41 2.22 -3.19 5.82
CA GLN A 41 1.01 -3.77 5.28
C GLN A 41 -0.22 -3.08 5.87
N VAL A 42 -1.26 -2.95 5.06
CA VAL A 42 -2.57 -2.43 5.46
C VAL A 42 -3.60 -3.52 5.18
N ASP A 43 -4.35 -3.93 6.20
CA ASP A 43 -5.56 -4.73 6.01
C ASP A 43 -6.72 -3.79 5.67
N PRO A 44 -7.26 -3.83 4.44
CA PRO A 44 -8.34 -2.92 4.03
C PRO A 44 -9.68 -3.21 4.70
N ARG A 45 -9.84 -4.37 5.36
CA ARG A 45 -11.06 -4.79 6.07
C ARG A 45 -11.10 -4.23 7.48
N THR A 46 -9.98 -4.31 8.18
CA THR A 46 -9.86 -3.89 9.59
C THR A 46 -9.18 -2.54 9.76
N ARG A 47 -8.55 -2.00 8.70
CA ARG A 47 -7.73 -0.78 8.70
C ARG A 47 -6.48 -0.88 9.59
N VAL A 48 -6.08 -2.10 9.95
CA VAL A 48 -4.88 -2.34 10.77
C VAL A 48 -3.63 -2.18 9.91
N VAL A 49 -2.63 -1.51 10.48
CA VAL A 49 -1.29 -1.35 9.89
C VAL A 49 -0.31 -2.27 10.60
N SER A 50 0.47 -3.02 9.81
CA SER A 50 1.51 -3.93 10.30
C SER A 50 2.90 -3.52 9.76
N PRO A 51 3.95 -3.47 10.58
CA PRO A 51 3.95 -3.74 12.02
C PRO A 51 3.26 -2.62 12.83
N PRO A 52 2.69 -2.95 14.01
CA PRO A 52 2.02 -1.97 14.87
C PRO A 52 2.99 -0.91 15.40
N GLY A 53 2.46 0.25 15.75
CA GLY A 53 3.25 1.38 16.29
C GLY A 53 3.98 2.22 15.23
N ARG A 54 3.85 1.88 13.94
CA ARG A 54 4.36 2.72 12.86
C ARG A 54 3.49 3.96 12.69
N VAL A 55 4.10 5.13 12.71
CA VAL A 55 3.43 6.39 12.35
C VAL A 55 3.34 6.45 10.83
N VAL A 56 2.12 6.29 10.31
CA VAL A 56 1.82 6.35 8.88
C VAL A 56 0.79 7.46 8.66
N PRO A 57 0.95 8.33 7.64
CA PRO A 57 -0.07 9.32 7.30
C PRO A 57 -1.40 8.64 7.00
N GLN A 58 -2.49 9.15 7.57
CA GLN A 58 -3.80 8.52 7.43
C GLN A 58 -4.26 8.50 5.97
N GLU A 59 -3.85 9.47 5.16
CA GLU A 59 -4.16 9.58 3.74
C GLU A 59 -3.61 8.38 2.95
N VAL A 60 -2.42 7.89 3.32
CA VAL A 60 -1.81 6.71 2.67
C VAL A 60 -2.60 5.46 3.01
N VAL A 61 -3.09 5.34 4.25
CA VAL A 61 -3.93 4.22 4.67
C VAL A 61 -5.26 4.22 3.92
N GLU A 62 -5.92 5.37 3.81
CA GLU A 62 -7.17 5.48 3.06
C GLU A 62 -6.97 5.21 1.56
N GLN A 63 -5.87 5.67 0.96
CA GLN A 63 -5.53 5.34 -0.43
C GLN A 63 -5.28 3.83 -0.64
N ALA A 64 -4.61 3.16 0.30
CA ALA A 64 -4.45 1.71 0.26
C ALA A 64 -5.81 0.98 0.33
N ILE A 65 -6.73 1.44 1.19
CA ILE A 65 -8.08 0.87 1.31
C ILE A 65 -8.87 1.06 0.01
N VAL A 66 -8.85 2.26 -0.57
CA VAL A 66 -9.53 2.56 -1.84
C VAL A 66 -8.97 1.72 -2.96
N PHE A 67 -7.64 1.62 -3.05
CA PHE A 67 -6.95 0.80 -4.06
C PHE A 67 -7.40 -0.67 -3.98
N ALA A 68 -7.37 -1.27 -2.79
CA ALA A 68 -7.80 -2.66 -2.61
C ALA A 68 -9.25 -2.90 -3.05
N ARG A 69 -10.15 -1.94 -2.80
CA ARG A 69 -11.57 -2.04 -3.18
C ARG A 69 -11.80 -1.83 -4.66
N SER A 70 -10.96 -1.06 -5.34
CA SER A 70 -11.09 -0.81 -6.79
C SER A 70 -10.68 -1.99 -7.66
N CYS A 71 -9.96 -2.96 -7.09
CA CYS A 71 -9.49 -4.16 -7.78
C CYS A 71 -10.31 -5.42 -7.48
N LEU A 72 -11.36 -5.32 -6.64
CA LEU A 72 -12.29 -6.40 -6.29
C LEU A 72 -13.64 -6.18 -6.98
#